data_AF-A0A835ECS9-F1
#
_entry.id   AF-A0A835ECS9-F1
#
_cell.length_a   1.000
_cell.length_b   1.000
_cell.length_c   1.000
_cell.angle_alpha   90.00
_cell.angle_beta   90.00
_cell.angle_gamma   90.00
#
_symmetry.space_group_name_H-M   'P 1'
#
loop_
_entity.id
_entity.type
_entity.pdbx_description
1 polymer ?
#
loop_
_entity_poly.entity_id
_entity_poly.type
_entity_poly.pdbx_seq_one_letter_code
_entity_poly.pdbx_strand_id
1 'polypeptide(L)'
;MTLFVHQVVHGPEQNQQVVVPRSNPSFGLIAANDWTVFDGLGSGASLVGNAQGMHMLGSMTQDSWCIYFDLVFKNGRFVGSTLKLLGSFGQVDGEWAIVGGTGEFTLAQGVISFKKVQDSKDMNIRELKLRVFYTPIKV
;
A
#
# COMPACT_ATOMS: atom_id res chain seq x y z
N MET A 1 1.53 9.33 12.05
CA MET A 1 0.79 9.89 10.90
C MET A 1 -0.26 8.88 10.47
N THR A 2 -1.47 9.33 10.17
CA THR A 2 -2.55 8.50 9.63
C THR A 2 -2.72 8.84 8.15
N LEU A 3 -2.78 7.83 7.29
CA LEU A 3 -3.00 7.96 5.85
C LEU A 3 -4.10 6.98 5.40
N PHE A 4 -4.59 7.14 4.17
CA PHE A 4 -5.60 6.27 3.58
C PHE A 4 -5.16 5.81 2.20
N VAL A 5 -5.01 4.50 2.01
CA VAL A 5 -4.68 3.92 0.69
C VAL A 5 -5.95 3.46 -0.01
N HIS A 6 -6.13 3.92 -1.25
CA HIS A 6 -7.28 3.67 -2.09
C HIS A 6 -6.92 2.66 -3.18
N GLN A 7 -7.41 1.44 -3.01
CA GLN A 7 -7.34 0.38 -4.01
C GLN A 7 -8.61 0.43 -4.86
N VAL A 8 -8.50 0.91 -6.09
CA VAL A 8 -9.62 1.00 -7.04
C VAL A 8 -9.49 -0.16 -8.04
N VAL A 9 -10.34 -1.17 -7.86
CA VAL A 9 -10.32 -2.44 -8.59
C VAL A 9 -10.97 -2.29 -9.96
N HIS A 10 -12.08 -1.54 -10.03
CA HIS A 10 -12.89 -1.36 -11.22
C HIS A 10 -13.33 0.10 -11.37
N GLY A 11 -13.68 0.50 -12.59
CA GLY A 11 -14.16 1.84 -12.91
C GLY A 11 -13.11 2.73 -13.59
N PRO A 12 -13.46 3.99 -13.92
CA PRO A 12 -12.59 4.90 -14.67
C PRO A 12 -11.28 5.25 -13.95
N GLU A 13 -11.29 5.21 -12.61
CA GLU A 13 -10.14 5.51 -11.76
C GLU A 13 -9.36 4.25 -11.35
N GLN A 14 -9.53 3.13 -12.08
CA GLN A 14 -8.82 1.88 -11.80
C GLN A 14 -7.31 2.12 -11.70
N ASN A 15 -6.71 1.67 -10.60
CA ASN A 15 -5.31 1.94 -10.28
C ASN A 15 -4.50 0.67 -9.96
N GLN A 16 -4.92 -0.44 -10.55
CA GLN A 16 -4.22 -1.71 -10.54
C GLN A 16 -4.53 -2.50 -11.81
N GLN A 17 -3.66 -3.44 -12.18
CA GLN A 17 -3.83 -4.27 -13.36
C GLN A 17 -3.41 -5.70 -13.05
N VAL A 18 -4.27 -6.66 -13.38
CA VAL A 18 -3.91 -8.09 -13.31
C VAL A 18 -2.87 -8.40 -14.39
N VAL A 19 -1.73 -8.95 -13.97
CA VAL A 19 -0.60 -9.32 -14.84
C VAL A 19 -0.46 -10.84 -14.97
N VAL A 20 -0.81 -11.58 -13.91
CA VAL A 20 -0.99 -13.04 -13.96
C VAL A 20 -2.45 -13.33 -13.63
N PRO A 21 -3.23 -13.88 -14.58
CA PRO A 21 -4.67 -14.02 -14.43
C PRO A 21 -5.06 -15.07 -13.39
N ARG A 22 -6.32 -14.97 -12.93
CA ARG A 22 -6.91 -15.91 -11.98
C ARG A 22 -6.99 -17.33 -12.58
N SER A 23 -6.61 -18.33 -11.78
CA SER A 23 -6.80 -19.75 -12.09
C SER A 23 -7.66 -20.46 -11.02
N ASN A 24 -7.84 -21.78 -11.13
CA ASN A 24 -8.50 -22.60 -10.12
C ASN A 24 -7.53 -23.70 -9.63
N PRO A 25 -6.99 -23.62 -8.40
CA PRO A 25 -7.25 -22.61 -7.37
C PRO A 25 -6.67 -21.24 -7.74
N SER A 26 -7.19 -20.15 -7.16
CA SER A 26 -6.79 -18.78 -7.52
C SER A 26 -5.40 -18.34 -7.05
N PHE A 27 -4.66 -19.25 -6.43
CA PHE A 27 -3.28 -19.07 -6.00
C PHE A 27 -2.39 -18.61 -7.16
N GLY A 28 -1.49 -17.67 -6.87
CA GLY A 28 -0.55 -17.13 -7.86
C GLY A 28 -1.14 -16.08 -8.80
N LEU A 29 -2.39 -15.64 -8.63
CA LEU A 29 -2.89 -14.41 -9.26
C LEU A 29 -2.00 -13.24 -8.81
N ILE A 30 -1.48 -12.47 -9.76
CA ILE A 30 -0.66 -11.28 -9.50
C ILE A 30 -1.31 -10.06 -10.14
N ALA A 31 -1.37 -8.96 -9.39
CA ALA A 31 -1.69 -7.65 -9.92
C ALA A 31 -0.59 -6.65 -9.60
N ALA A 32 -0.25 -5.83 -10.60
CA ALA A 32 0.53 -4.61 -10.40
C ALA A 32 -0.39 -3.52 -9.84
N ASN A 33 0.09 -2.71 -8.91
CA ASN A 33 -0.67 -1.63 -8.28
C ASN A 33 0.04 -0.28 -8.33
N ASP A 34 -0.74 0.79 -8.47
CA ASP A 34 -0.38 2.19 -8.30
C ASP A 34 -1.45 2.88 -7.41
N TRP A 35 -1.67 2.33 -6.22
CA TRP A 35 -2.76 2.75 -5.36
C TRP A 35 -2.53 4.16 -4.81
N THR A 36 -3.51 5.04 -4.92
CA THR A 36 -3.39 6.42 -4.42
C THR A 36 -3.47 6.47 -2.89
N VAL A 37 -2.71 7.38 -2.29
CA VAL A 37 -2.63 7.53 -0.83
C VAL A 37 -2.92 8.97 -0.43
N PHE A 38 -3.91 9.15 0.43
CA PHE A 38 -4.41 10.44 0.90
C PHE A 38 -4.18 10.63 2.41
N ASP A 39 -4.24 11.88 2.87
CA ASP A 39 -4.18 12.23 4.30
C ASP A 39 -5.54 12.21 5.02
N GLY A 40 -6.65 12.00 4.30
CA GLY A 40 -8.01 11.97 4.83
C GLY A 40 -9.01 11.23 3.93
N LEU A 41 -10.27 11.12 4.38
CA LEU A 41 -11.37 10.39 3.70
C LEU A 41 -12.44 11.29 3.04
N GLY A 42 -12.17 12.58 2.85
CA GLY A 42 -13.16 13.56 2.37
C GLY A 42 -12.71 14.35 1.15
N SER A 43 -13.58 15.21 0.63
CA SER A 43 -13.29 16.08 -0.52
C SER A 43 -12.14 17.07 -0.30
N GLY A 44 -11.79 17.35 0.95
CA GLY A 44 -10.62 18.16 1.31
C GLY A 44 -9.32 17.35 1.49
N ALA A 45 -9.35 16.03 1.29
CA ALA A 45 -8.16 15.20 1.43
C ALA A 45 -7.16 15.48 0.31
N SER A 46 -5.89 15.59 0.70
CA SER A 46 -4.79 15.83 -0.22
C SER A 46 -4.10 14.52 -0.60
N LEU A 47 -3.76 14.39 -1.89
CA LEU A 47 -2.91 13.30 -2.34
C LEU A 47 -1.52 13.47 -1.71
N VAL A 48 -1.07 12.44 -1.00
CA VAL A 48 0.24 12.36 -0.35
C VAL A 48 1.24 11.62 -1.23
N GLY A 49 0.78 10.60 -1.95
CA GLY A 49 1.64 9.73 -2.74
C GLY A 49 0.91 8.53 -3.31
N ASN A 50 1.69 7.50 -3.68
CA ASN A 50 1.17 6.25 -4.21
C ASN A 50 1.87 5.03 -3.60
N ALA A 51 1.14 3.93 -3.45
CA ALA A 51 1.68 2.61 -3.16
C ALA A 51 1.89 1.84 -4.49
N GLN A 52 3.15 1.75 -4.92
CA GLN A 52 3.55 1.29 -6.25
C GLN A 52 4.33 -0.03 -6.18
N GLY A 53 3.81 -1.07 -6.85
CA GLY A 53 4.44 -2.40 -6.85
C GLY A 53 3.46 -3.48 -7.26
N MET A 54 3.40 -4.57 -6.48
CA MET A 54 2.52 -5.70 -6.75
C MET A 54 1.92 -6.33 -5.50
N HIS A 55 0.82 -7.05 -5.70
CA HIS A 55 0.24 -7.97 -4.74
C HIS A 55 -0.15 -9.29 -5.42
N MET A 56 -0.05 -10.39 -4.67
CA MET A 56 -0.28 -11.75 -5.17
C MET A 56 -1.12 -12.56 -4.20
N LEU A 57 -2.06 -13.37 -4.71
CA LEU A 57 -2.76 -14.36 -3.87
C LEU A 57 -1.78 -15.46 -3.44
N GLY A 58 -1.30 -15.40 -2.20
CA GLY A 58 -0.19 -16.20 -1.68
C GLY A 58 -0.59 -17.46 -0.92
N SER A 59 -1.89 -17.69 -0.71
CA SER A 59 -2.39 -18.89 -0.01
C SER A 59 -3.25 -19.76 -0.93
N MET A 60 -3.04 -21.08 -0.84
CA MET A 60 -3.85 -22.09 -1.54
C MET A 60 -5.22 -22.32 -0.88
N THR A 61 -5.37 -21.93 0.39
CA THR A 61 -6.53 -22.29 1.22
C THR A 61 -7.25 -21.08 1.83
N GLN A 62 -6.66 -19.89 1.76
CA GLN A 62 -7.20 -18.67 2.35
C GLN A 62 -7.10 -17.52 1.36
N ASP A 63 -7.99 -16.53 1.48
CA ASP A 63 -7.87 -15.27 0.75
C ASP A 63 -6.80 -14.39 1.39
N SER A 64 -5.53 -14.74 1.16
CA SER A 64 -4.36 -14.05 1.69
C SER A 64 -3.49 -13.54 0.55
N TRP A 65 -3.25 -12.25 0.54
CA TRP A 65 -2.51 -11.51 -0.47
C TRP A 65 -1.17 -11.08 0.09
N CYS A 66 -0.07 -11.51 -0.50
CA CYS A 66 1.27 -10.99 -0.22
C CYS A 66 1.46 -9.66 -0.97
N ILE A 67 2.14 -8.70 -0.35
CA ILE A 67 2.43 -7.39 -0.94
C ILE A 67 3.93 -7.15 -1.07
N TYR A 68 4.30 -6.47 -2.16
CA TYR A 68 5.65 -6.02 -2.46
C TYR A 68 5.55 -4.68 -3.16
N PHE A 69 5.59 -3.58 -2.41
CA PHE A 69 5.48 -2.25 -3.00
C PHE A 69 6.21 -1.17 -2.21
N ASP A 70 6.48 -0.06 -2.89
CA ASP A 70 7.01 1.16 -2.29
C ASP A 70 5.85 2.13 -2.01
N LEU A 71 5.84 2.78 -0.86
CA LEU A 71 5.07 4.01 -0.64
C LEU A 71 5.92 5.20 -1.12
N VAL A 72 5.55 5.77 -2.26
CA VAL A 72 6.25 6.87 -2.94
C VAL A 72 5.56 8.19 -2.60
N PHE A 73 6.25 9.06 -1.86
CA PHE A 73 5.72 10.36 -1.45
C PHE A 73 5.84 11.39 -2.58
N LYS A 74 4.73 12.03 -2.92
CA LYS A 74 4.60 13.01 -4.01
C LYS A 74 4.21 14.42 -3.54
N ASN A 75 3.90 14.60 -2.27
CA ASN A 75 3.52 15.88 -1.70
C ASN A 75 4.06 16.06 -0.27
N GLY A 76 4.15 17.32 0.19
CA GLY A 76 4.62 17.70 1.51
C GLY A 76 6.14 17.58 1.68
N ARG A 77 6.60 17.39 2.92
CA ARG A 77 8.03 17.43 3.25
C ARG A 77 8.84 16.25 2.67
N PHE A 78 8.16 15.12 2.41
CA PHE A 78 8.80 13.86 2.04
C PHE A 78 8.86 13.62 0.53
N VAL A 79 8.52 14.61 -0.30
CA VAL A 79 8.49 14.49 -1.77
C VAL A 79 9.77 13.83 -2.29
N GLY A 80 9.61 12.80 -3.13
CA GLY A 80 10.71 12.05 -3.73
C GLY A 80 11.33 10.98 -2.84
N SER A 81 10.95 10.90 -1.56
CA SER A 81 11.35 9.81 -0.66
C SER A 81 10.41 8.61 -0.79
N THR A 82 10.89 7.41 -0.42
CA THR A 82 10.06 6.20 -0.42
C THR A 82 10.22 5.38 0.87
N LEU A 83 9.16 4.65 1.25
CA LEU A 83 9.23 3.55 2.21
C LEU A 83 9.01 2.23 1.49
N LYS A 84 9.82 1.21 1.77
CA LYS A 84 9.75 -0.11 1.14
C LYS A 84 8.97 -1.06 2.02
N LEU A 85 7.94 -1.70 1.47
CA LEU A 85 6.96 -2.45 2.24
C LEU A 85 6.90 -3.92 1.82
N LEU A 86 6.87 -4.80 2.82
CA LEU A 86 6.60 -6.24 2.68
C LEU A 86 5.53 -6.67 3.69
N GLY A 87 4.68 -7.60 3.30
CA GLY A 87 3.68 -8.14 4.23
C GLY A 87 2.56 -8.88 3.52
N SER A 88 1.46 -9.05 4.22
CA SER A 88 0.25 -9.65 3.67
C SER A 88 -1.01 -8.98 4.17
N PHE A 89 -2.09 -9.09 3.41
CA PHE A 89 -3.45 -8.74 3.85
C PHE A 89 -4.45 -9.83 3.45
N GLY A 90 -5.65 -9.76 4.00
CA GLY A 90 -6.70 -10.78 3.83
C GLY A 90 -7.70 -10.73 4.97
N GLN A 91 -7.24 -10.24 6.13
CA GLN A 91 -8.04 -9.84 7.27
C GLN A 91 -8.44 -8.36 7.20
N VAL A 92 -9.34 -7.94 8.10
CA VAL A 92 -9.77 -6.54 8.24
C VAL A 92 -8.61 -5.64 8.65
N ASP A 93 -7.71 -6.12 9.50
CA ASP A 93 -6.57 -5.37 10.02
C ASP A 93 -5.30 -6.25 10.08
N GLY A 94 -4.15 -5.59 10.23
CA GLY A 94 -2.85 -6.24 10.28
C GLY A 94 -1.69 -5.25 10.17
N GLU A 95 -0.49 -5.76 9.91
CA GLU A 95 0.71 -4.93 9.76
C GLU A 95 1.50 -5.29 8.50
N TRP A 96 2.10 -4.27 7.89
CA TRP A 96 3.12 -4.39 6.87
C TRP A 96 4.47 -3.95 7.44
N ALA A 97 5.52 -4.72 7.17
CA ALA A 97 6.87 -4.38 7.57
C ALA A 97 7.44 -3.29 6.66
N ILE A 98 8.06 -2.29 7.27
CA ILE A 98 8.93 -1.35 6.58
C ILE A 98 10.33 -1.96 6.63
N VAL A 99 10.83 -2.36 5.47
CA VAL A 99 12.12 -3.05 5.33
C VAL A 99 13.23 -2.14 4.82
N GLY A 100 12.91 -0.89 4.53
CA GLY A 100 13.85 0.10 4.02
C GLY A 100 13.15 1.38 3.60
N GLY A 101 13.94 2.32 3.09
CA GLY A 101 13.46 3.54 2.47
C GLY A 101 14.57 4.26 1.73
N THR A 102 14.20 5.30 0.98
CA THR A 102 15.11 6.17 0.22
C THR A 102 14.84 7.64 0.54
N GLY A 103 15.75 8.52 0.16
CA GLY A 103 15.62 9.96 0.44
C GLY A 103 15.67 10.23 1.93
N GLU A 104 14.69 10.98 2.45
CA GLU A 104 14.57 11.28 3.89
C GLU A 104 14.45 9.99 4.72
N PHE A 105 13.92 8.90 4.16
CA PHE A 105 13.75 7.61 4.81
C PHE A 105 14.90 6.64 4.61
N THR A 106 16.11 7.13 4.33
CA THR A 106 17.28 6.26 4.21
C THR A 106 17.50 5.47 5.51
N LEU A 107 17.73 4.15 5.36
CA LEU A 107 17.84 3.18 6.47
C LEU A 107 16.57 3.04 7.32
N ALA A 108 15.39 3.38 6.78
CA ALA A 108 14.14 3.25 7.51
C ALA A 108 13.80 1.79 7.86
N GLN A 109 13.27 1.58 9.05
CA GLN A 109 12.69 0.32 9.52
C GLN A 109 11.46 0.58 10.39
N GLY A 110 10.55 -0.39 10.47
CA GLY A 110 9.36 -0.27 11.32
C GLY A 110 8.15 -1.01 10.76
N VAL A 111 6.96 -0.50 11.06
CA VAL A 111 5.69 -1.11 10.65
C VAL A 111 4.67 -0.08 10.21
N ILE A 112 3.79 -0.49 9.31
CA ILE A 112 2.53 0.19 9.00
C ILE A 112 1.40 -0.72 9.47
N SER A 113 0.67 -0.30 10.49
CA SER A 113 -0.58 -0.97 10.84
C SER A 113 -1.66 -0.51 9.87
N PHE A 114 -2.43 -1.44 9.30
CA PHE A 114 -3.53 -1.14 8.40
C PHE A 114 -4.86 -1.60 8.99
N LYS A 115 -5.93 -0.90 8.64
CA LYS A 115 -7.31 -1.32 8.92
C LYS A 115 -8.19 -1.00 7.73
N LYS A 116 -8.93 -1.98 7.21
CA LYS A 116 -9.92 -1.79 6.16
C LYS A 116 -11.08 -0.97 6.71
N VAL A 117 -11.32 0.18 6.11
CA VAL A 117 -12.40 1.12 6.50
C VAL A 117 -13.52 1.17 5.45
N GLN A 118 -13.23 0.73 4.23
CA GLN A 118 -14.22 0.53 3.17
C GLN A 118 -13.89 -0.75 2.38
N ASP A 119 -14.92 -1.55 2.11
CA ASP A 119 -14.85 -2.80 1.37
C ASP A 119 -15.99 -2.87 0.36
N SER A 120 -15.65 -2.80 -0.93
CA SER A 120 -16.59 -3.05 -2.02
C SER A 120 -15.90 -3.79 -3.16
N LYS A 121 -16.71 -4.25 -4.12
CA LYS A 121 -16.20 -4.91 -5.33
C LYS A 121 -15.33 -3.98 -6.17
N ASP A 122 -15.63 -2.69 -6.17
CA ASP A 122 -15.00 -1.70 -7.04
C ASP A 122 -13.86 -0.97 -6.33
N MET A 123 -13.94 -0.78 -5.01
CA MET A 123 -12.96 -0.01 -4.26
C MET A 123 -12.82 -0.50 -2.82
N ASN A 124 -11.57 -0.58 -2.38
CA ASN A 124 -11.21 -0.83 -1.00
C ASN A 124 -10.38 0.34 -0.46
N ILE A 125 -10.68 0.80 0.75
CA ILE A 125 -9.87 1.81 1.43
C ILE A 125 -9.33 1.22 2.73
N ARG A 126 -8.03 1.39 2.96
CA ARG A 126 -7.38 1.03 4.23
C ARG A 126 -6.79 2.28 4.89
N GLU A 127 -7.13 2.48 6.16
CA GLU A 127 -6.42 3.41 7.04
C GLU A 127 -5.05 2.82 7.36
N LEU A 128 -4.02 3.65 7.31
CA LEU A 128 -2.63 3.30 7.57
C LEU A 128 -2.08 4.14 8.73
N LYS A 129 -1.46 3.49 9.71
CA LYS A 129 -0.73 4.15 10.80
C LYS A 129 0.73 3.74 10.76
N LEU A 130 1.58 4.71 10.47
CA LEU A 130 3.01 4.49 10.27
C LEU A 130 3.77 4.66 11.60
N ARG A 131 4.61 3.67 11.93
CA ARG A 131 5.61 3.71 13.00
C ARG A 131 6.98 3.42 12.39
N VAL A 132 7.74 4.48 12.12
CA VAL A 132 8.98 4.42 11.33
C VAL A 132 10.14 4.99 12.13
N PHE A 133 11.23 4.22 12.23
CA PHE A 133 12.53 4.69 12.66
C PHE A 133 13.37 4.91 11.41
N TYR A 134 13.92 6.12 11.25
CA TYR A 134 14.82 6.47 10.14
C TYR A 134 15.82 7.51 10.62
N THR A 135 16.94 7.62 9.91
CA THR A 135 17.96 8.64 10.18
C THR A 135 17.92 9.68 9.06
N PRO A 136 17.47 10.92 9.34
CA PRO A 136 17.51 11.98 8.33
C PRO A 136 18.96 12.22 7.89
N ILE A 137 19.24 12.08 6.60
CA ILE A 137 20.52 12.51 6.05
C ILE A 137 20.47 14.03 5.94
N LYS A 138 21.25 14.71 6.78
CA LYS A 138 21.58 16.12 6.55
C LYS A 138 22.64 16.15 5.45
N VAL A 139 22.25 16.62 4.26
CA VAL A 139 23.20 17.02 3.22
C VAL A 139 23.56 18.47 3.45
#